data_AF-A0A371DEI8-F1
#
_entry.id   AF-A0A371DEI8-F1
#
_cell.length_a   1.000
_cell.length_b   1.000
_cell.length_c   1.000
_cell.angle_alpha   90.00
_cell.angle_beta   90.00
_cell.angle_gamma   90.00
#
_symmetry.space_group_name_H-M   'P 1'
#
loop_
_entity.id
_entity.type
_entity.pdbx_description
1 polymer ?
#
loop_
_entity_poly.entity_id
_entity_poly.type
_entity_poly.pdbx_seq_one_letter_code
_entity_poly.pdbx_strand_id
1 'polypeptide(L)'
;MNTQLQKRFDKLTRKVKTLKAQFEQAKRELEAKVTSITDERNKLAEMREAERIESMEVSVGDGYPIANLQWVLSHLEDQFQCSLCFEIMANPYLLNNGRCGHAFCAICILKWAFAAVHRGCGYWHEALECPLCRATLPYTTDATPRNICTFPFLPDRLADTVIKSHLAVLQDAADLKARRTANCDVGRPHNGIRWLGEVDEQVLAWGQGKASRTEWEQREKNGKAEMALLFDNWSQYKSKDFIALKDRLKDA
;
A
#
# COMPACT_ATOMS: atom_id res chain seq x y z
N MET A 1 -35.80 -59.01 -30.57
CA MET A 1 -34.79 -57.98 -30.20
C MET A 1 -34.54 -57.07 -31.39
N ASN A 2 -34.61 -55.74 -31.21
CA ASN A 2 -34.57 -54.75 -32.28
C ASN A 2 -33.12 -54.52 -32.76
N THR A 3 -32.78 -55.03 -33.95
CA THR A 3 -31.43 -55.01 -34.54
C THR A 3 -30.92 -53.60 -34.84
N GLN A 4 -31.80 -52.61 -35.00
CA GLN A 4 -31.42 -51.22 -35.23
C GLN A 4 -30.91 -50.53 -33.95
N LEU A 5 -31.51 -50.87 -32.79
CA LEU A 5 -31.07 -50.40 -31.48
C LEU A 5 -29.67 -50.94 -31.15
N GLN A 6 -29.40 -52.22 -31.44
CA GLN A 6 -28.08 -52.83 -31.22
C GLN A 6 -26.98 -52.12 -32.03
N LYS A 7 -27.22 -51.85 -33.31
CA LYS A 7 -26.26 -51.13 -34.17
C LYS A 7 -25.96 -49.71 -33.67
N ARG A 8 -26.95 -49.01 -33.12
CA ARG A 8 -26.76 -47.68 -32.51
C ARG A 8 -25.94 -47.75 -31.23
N PHE A 9 -26.21 -48.74 -30.38
CA PHE A 9 -25.45 -48.99 -29.15
C PHE A 9 -23.99 -49.31 -29.44
N ASP A 10 -23.71 -50.17 -30.43
CA ASP A 10 -22.35 -50.51 -30.83
C ASP A 10 -21.60 -49.28 -31.41
N LYS A 11 -22.30 -48.45 -32.20
CA LYS A 11 -21.74 -47.19 -32.73
C LYS A 11 -21.40 -46.20 -31.62
N LEU A 12 -22.28 -46.04 -30.63
CA LEU A 12 -22.05 -45.19 -29.45
C LEU A 12 -20.88 -45.71 -28.62
N THR A 13 -20.82 -47.02 -28.39
CA THR A 13 -19.73 -47.66 -27.63
C THR A 13 -18.37 -47.42 -28.30
N ARG A 14 -18.30 -47.52 -29.63
CA ARG A 14 -17.07 -47.18 -30.38
C ARG A 14 -16.70 -45.70 -30.24
N LYS A 15 -17.67 -44.79 -30.38
CA LYS A 15 -17.42 -43.34 -30.21
C LYS A 15 -16.91 -43.00 -28.81
N VAL A 16 -17.51 -43.57 -27.75
CA VAL A 16 -17.07 -43.36 -26.37
C VAL A 16 -15.65 -43.87 -26.16
N LYS A 17 -15.30 -45.04 -26.72
CA LYS A 17 -13.93 -45.57 -26.67
C LYS A 17 -12.93 -44.64 -27.36
N THR A 18 -13.26 -44.11 -28.54
CA THR A 18 -12.40 -43.18 -29.27
C THR A 18 -12.22 -41.86 -28.51
N LEU A 19 -13.30 -41.26 -28.02
CA LEU A 19 -13.24 -40.02 -27.23
C LEU A 19 -12.45 -40.19 -25.94
N LYS A 20 -12.60 -41.33 -25.26
CA LYS A 20 -11.82 -41.65 -24.06
C LYS A 20 -10.33 -41.75 -24.36
N ALA A 21 -9.95 -42.40 -25.47
CA ALA A 21 -8.55 -42.46 -25.90
C ALA A 21 -7.98 -41.08 -26.23
N GLN A 22 -8.76 -40.23 -26.92
CA GLN A 22 -8.37 -38.85 -27.23
C GLN A 22 -8.21 -38.01 -25.96
N PHE A 23 -9.10 -38.15 -24.98
CA PHE A 23 -9.01 -37.45 -23.71
C PHE A 23 -7.76 -37.85 -22.91
N GLU A 24 -7.45 -39.14 -22.83
CA GLU A 24 -6.24 -39.61 -22.15
C GLU A 24 -4.96 -39.13 -22.83
N GLN A 25 -4.96 -39.05 -24.18
CA GLN A 25 -3.84 -38.47 -24.91
C GLN A 25 -3.67 -36.98 -24.60
N ALA A 26 -4.75 -36.19 -24.69
CA ALA A 26 -4.72 -34.76 -24.39
C ALA A 26 -4.31 -34.48 -22.94
N LYS A 27 -4.72 -35.32 -21.99
CA LYS A 27 -4.32 -35.24 -20.58
C LYS A 27 -2.81 -35.40 -20.41
N ARG A 28 -2.21 -36.41 -21.05
CA ARG A 28 -0.75 -36.63 -21.01
C ARG A 28 0.04 -35.47 -21.63
N GLU A 29 -0.46 -34.93 -22.74
CA GLU A 29 0.15 -33.76 -23.38
C GLU A 29 0.09 -32.52 -22.47
N LEU A 30 -1.01 -32.32 -21.75
CA LEU A 30 -1.15 -31.22 -20.79
C LEU A 30 -0.23 -31.39 -19.58
N GLU A 31 -0.15 -32.60 -19.02
CA GLU A 31 0.75 -32.91 -17.90
C GLU A 31 2.22 -32.66 -18.29
N ALA A 32 2.63 -33.06 -19.49
CA ALA A 32 3.98 -32.78 -20.00
C ALA A 32 4.27 -31.27 -20.13
N LYS A 33 3.28 -30.49 -20.59
CA LYS A 33 3.42 -29.03 -20.69
C LYS A 33 3.52 -28.36 -19.31
N VAL A 34 2.75 -28.81 -18.32
CA VAL A 34 2.79 -28.27 -16.95
C VAL A 34 4.16 -28.51 -16.33
N THR A 35 4.74 -29.71 -16.49
CA THR A 35 6.09 -30.01 -16.02
C THR A 35 7.12 -29.11 -16.69
N SER A 36 7.06 -28.96 -18.02
CA SER A 36 7.96 -28.07 -18.77
C SER A 36 7.91 -26.61 -18.31
N ILE A 37 6.71 -26.08 -18.07
CA ILE A 37 6.53 -24.69 -17.60
C ILE A 37 7.08 -24.53 -16.17
N THR A 38 6.91 -25.56 -15.33
CA THR A 38 7.40 -25.54 -13.94
C THR A 38 8.93 -25.53 -13.91
N ASP A 39 9.57 -26.35 -14.74
CA ASP A 39 11.04 -26.39 -14.85
C ASP A 39 11.61 -25.06 -15.37
N GLU A 40 10.96 -24.45 -16.35
CA GLU A 40 11.39 -23.16 -16.90
C GLU A 40 11.25 -22.02 -15.89
N ARG A 41 10.16 -22.03 -15.11
CA ARG A 41 9.98 -21.08 -13.99
C ARG A 41 11.05 -21.25 -12.92
N ASN A 42 11.42 -22.48 -12.59
CA ASN A 42 12.47 -22.75 -11.60
C ASN A 42 13.84 -22.27 -12.10
N LYS A 43 14.18 -22.53 -13.36
CA LYS A 43 15.41 -22.01 -14.00
C LYS A 43 15.47 -20.48 -13.99
N LEU A 44 14.35 -19.81 -14.30
CA LEU A 44 14.28 -18.34 -14.24
C LEU A 44 14.43 -17.80 -12.81
N ALA A 45 13.92 -18.52 -11.81
CA ALA A 45 14.11 -18.15 -10.42
C ALA A 45 15.59 -18.30 -9.99
N GLU A 46 16.24 -19.40 -10.38
CA GLU A 46 17.66 -19.64 -10.15
C GLU A 46 18.54 -18.58 -10.84
N MET A 47 18.24 -18.24 -12.10
CA MET A 47 18.97 -17.19 -12.83
C MET A 47 18.83 -15.82 -12.16
N ARG A 48 17.63 -15.45 -11.70
CA ARG A 48 17.41 -14.18 -10.99
C ARG A 48 18.11 -14.12 -9.64
N GLU A 49 18.18 -15.25 -8.93
CA GLU A 49 18.90 -15.32 -7.66
C GLU A 49 20.41 -15.25 -7.89
N ALA A 50 20.93 -15.91 -8.92
CA ALA A 50 22.33 -15.79 -9.32
C ALA A 50 22.70 -14.35 -9.71
N GLU A 51 21.86 -13.67 -10.50
CA GLU A 51 22.03 -12.26 -10.87
C GLU A 51 21.96 -11.33 -9.65
N ARG A 52 21.08 -11.63 -8.68
CA ARG A 52 21.02 -10.92 -7.40
C ARG A 52 22.31 -11.10 -6.58
N ILE A 53 22.86 -12.31 -6.52
CA ILE A 53 24.11 -12.58 -5.81
C ILE A 53 25.28 -11.87 -6.50
N GLU A 54 25.39 -11.96 -7.82
CA GLU A 54 26.46 -11.31 -8.61
C GLU A 54 26.41 -9.78 -8.50
N SER A 55 25.21 -9.19 -8.51
CA SER A 55 25.05 -7.75 -8.28
C SER A 55 25.35 -7.31 -6.84
N MET A 56 25.34 -8.23 -5.87
CA MET A 56 25.65 -7.96 -4.47
C MET A 56 27.14 -8.15 -4.13
N GLU A 57 27.90 -8.90 -4.92
CA GLU A 57 29.34 -9.18 -4.69
C GLU A 57 30.29 -8.04 -5.10
N VAL A 58 29.81 -7.00 -5.78
CA VAL A 58 30.65 -5.84 -6.18
C VAL A 58 31.01 -4.90 -4.99
N SER A 59 30.59 -5.23 -3.76
CA SER A 59 30.81 -4.37 -2.57
C SER A 59 31.42 -5.07 -1.35
N VAL A 60 32.24 -6.12 -1.52
CA VAL A 60 32.92 -6.76 -0.37
C VAL A 60 34.24 -6.06 -0.06
N GLY A 61 34.13 -4.86 0.51
CA GLY A 61 35.19 -4.19 1.25
C GLY A 61 34.60 -3.54 2.49
N ASP A 62 34.47 -4.29 3.60
CA ASP A 62 33.99 -3.86 4.93
C ASP A 62 32.80 -2.87 4.94
N GLY A 63 31.94 -2.95 3.92
CA GLY A 63 31.05 -1.88 3.50
C GLY A 63 29.63 -2.07 3.98
N TYR A 64 29.23 -1.29 4.97
CA TYR A 64 27.82 -1.08 5.29
C TYR A 64 27.06 -0.59 4.04
N PRO A 65 25.79 -1.00 3.84
CA PRO A 65 25.00 -0.52 2.71
C PRO A 65 24.91 1.01 2.77
N ILE A 66 25.50 1.65 1.77
CA ILE A 66 25.43 3.10 1.57
C ILE A 66 24.04 3.39 1.02
N ALA A 67 23.11 3.83 1.87
CA ALA A 67 21.83 4.27 1.37
C ALA A 67 21.99 5.65 0.70
N ASN A 68 21.57 5.72 -0.57
CA ASN A 68 21.51 6.95 -1.34
C ASN A 68 20.35 7.79 -0.80
N LEU A 69 20.66 8.79 0.04
CA LEU A 69 19.65 9.63 0.71
C LEU A 69 18.75 10.38 -0.27
N GLN A 70 19.31 10.81 -1.40
CA GLN A 70 18.52 11.48 -2.44
C GLN A 70 17.52 10.52 -3.07
N TRP A 71 17.93 9.27 -3.32
CA TRP A 71 17.03 8.23 -3.79
C TRP A 71 15.93 7.92 -2.76
N VAL A 72 16.26 7.87 -1.46
CA VAL A 72 15.25 7.63 -0.41
C VAL A 72 14.21 8.75 -0.39
N LEU A 73 14.64 10.00 -0.46
CA LEU A 73 13.75 11.16 -0.50
C LEU A 73 12.90 11.17 -1.77
N SER A 74 13.51 11.01 -2.95
CA SER A 74 12.75 10.97 -4.21
C SER A 74 11.78 9.79 -4.24
N HIS A 75 12.15 8.63 -3.68
CA HIS A 75 11.26 7.48 -3.60
C HIS A 75 10.04 7.76 -2.70
N LEU A 76 10.23 8.46 -1.58
CA LEU A 76 9.12 8.90 -0.74
C LEU A 76 8.18 9.86 -1.47
N GLU A 77 8.74 10.83 -2.20
CA GLU A 77 7.97 11.81 -2.97
C GLU A 77 7.25 11.17 -4.17
N ASP A 78 7.88 10.24 -4.87
CA ASP A 78 7.31 9.64 -6.08
C ASP A 78 6.25 8.57 -5.76
N GLN A 79 6.51 7.74 -4.75
CA GLN A 79 5.67 6.56 -4.46
C GLN A 79 4.68 6.78 -3.32
N PHE A 80 4.97 7.71 -2.40
CA PHE A 80 4.20 7.89 -1.18
C PHE A 80 3.64 9.31 -1.00
N GLN A 81 3.62 10.11 -2.07
CA GLN A 81 2.94 11.40 -2.05
C GLN A 81 1.41 11.24 -2.08
N CYS A 82 0.74 11.94 -1.16
CA CYS A 82 -0.71 12.00 -1.13
C CYS A 82 -1.20 12.92 -2.24
N SER A 83 -2.08 12.43 -3.13
CA SER A 83 -2.60 13.24 -4.23
C SER A 83 -3.60 14.33 -3.82
N LEU A 84 -3.92 14.47 -2.53
CA LEU A 84 -4.82 15.51 -2.01
C LEU A 84 -4.06 16.70 -1.42
N CYS A 85 -2.92 16.47 -0.77
CA CYS A 85 -2.10 17.55 -0.20
C CYS A 85 -0.71 17.68 -0.85
N PHE A 86 -0.33 16.77 -1.74
CA PHE A 86 0.96 16.70 -2.43
C PHE A 86 2.18 16.59 -1.49
N GLU A 87 1.95 16.10 -0.28
CA GLU A 87 2.98 15.81 0.71
C GLU A 87 3.17 14.30 0.88
N ILE A 88 4.32 13.89 1.42
CA ILE A 88 4.52 12.50 1.88
C ILE A 88 3.37 12.12 2.82
N MET A 89 2.75 10.97 2.54
CA MET A 89 1.60 10.49 3.27
C MET A 89 1.89 10.36 4.77
N ALA A 90 1.00 10.89 5.58
CA ALA A 90 1.03 10.75 7.03
C ALA A 90 -0.17 9.91 7.47
N ASN A 91 0.08 8.77 8.13
CA ASN A 91 -0.92 7.77 8.50
C ASN A 91 -1.81 7.37 7.28
N PRO A 92 -1.28 6.62 6.29
CA PRO A 92 -1.97 6.34 5.04
C PRO A 92 -3.18 5.41 5.20
N TYR A 93 -4.27 5.73 4.51
CA TYR A 93 -5.50 4.93 4.45
C TYR A 93 -5.95 4.72 3.01
N LEU A 94 -6.39 3.49 2.74
CA LEU A 94 -7.06 3.08 1.52
C LEU A 94 -8.55 3.37 1.60
N LEU A 95 -9.13 3.64 0.43
CA LEU A 95 -10.59 3.62 0.26
C LEU A 95 -11.09 2.17 0.19
N ASN A 96 -12.08 1.82 1.01
CA ASN A 96 -12.69 0.48 1.06
C ASN A 96 -13.62 0.26 -0.15
N ASN A 97 -13.04 0.23 -1.33
CA ASN A 97 -13.70 -0.12 -2.57
C ASN A 97 -12.82 -1.19 -3.21
N GLY A 98 -13.26 -2.46 -3.19
CA GLY A 98 -12.49 -3.59 -3.72
C GLY A 98 -12.08 -3.50 -5.20
N ARG A 99 -12.38 -2.37 -5.87
CA ARG A 99 -11.98 -2.04 -7.25
C ARG A 99 -10.85 -1.02 -7.33
N CYS A 100 -10.39 -0.41 -6.24
CA CYS A 100 -9.22 0.47 -6.22
C CYS A 100 -8.39 0.33 -4.95
N GLY A 101 -7.07 0.54 -5.05
CA GLY A 101 -6.13 0.50 -3.93
C GLY A 101 -5.47 1.86 -3.68
N HIS A 102 -6.15 2.97 -3.95
CA HIS A 102 -5.58 4.30 -3.79
C HIS A 102 -5.51 4.71 -2.31
N ALA A 103 -4.33 5.15 -1.89
CA ALA A 103 -4.02 5.58 -0.53
C ALA A 103 -3.91 7.12 -0.43
N PHE A 104 -4.23 7.64 0.75
CA PHE A 104 -4.16 9.07 1.06
C PHE A 104 -3.79 9.26 2.54
N CYS A 105 -3.33 10.46 2.92
CA CYS A 105 -3.24 10.82 4.34
C CYS A 105 -4.61 10.66 5.03
N ALA A 106 -4.63 10.15 6.26
CA ALA A 106 -5.84 10.02 7.06
C ALA A 106 -6.68 11.32 7.12
N ILE A 107 -6.06 12.47 7.45
CA ILE A 107 -6.78 13.75 7.53
C ILE A 107 -7.30 14.19 6.17
N CYS A 108 -6.53 13.99 5.10
CA CYS A 108 -6.93 14.42 3.76
C CYS A 108 -8.16 13.67 3.28
N ILE A 109 -8.19 12.34 3.45
CA ILE A 109 -9.32 11.54 3.00
C ILE A 109 -10.57 11.75 3.87
N LEU A 110 -10.39 12.05 5.16
CA LEU A 110 -11.49 12.46 6.03
C LEU A 110 -12.06 13.81 5.60
N LYS A 111 -11.23 14.84 5.40
CA LYS A 111 -11.67 16.16 4.92
C LYS A 111 -12.46 16.02 3.62
N TRP A 112 -11.92 15.26 2.67
CA TRP A 112 -12.58 15.01 1.40
C TRP A 112 -13.95 14.33 1.57
N ALA A 113 -14.02 13.23 2.32
CA ALA A 113 -15.26 12.48 2.49
C ALA A 113 -16.32 13.32 3.21
N PHE A 114 -15.96 14.01 4.29
CA PHE A 114 -16.90 14.81 5.09
C PHE A 114 -17.25 16.16 4.45
N ALA A 115 -16.44 16.66 3.52
CA ALA A 115 -16.83 17.81 2.68
C ALA A 115 -18.12 17.54 1.89
N ALA A 116 -18.39 16.29 1.53
CA ALA A 116 -19.61 15.88 0.83
C ALA A 116 -20.85 15.70 1.74
N VAL A 117 -20.70 15.71 3.07
CA VAL A 117 -21.85 15.63 3.99
C VAL A 117 -22.73 16.87 3.85
N HIS A 118 -24.01 16.70 3.54
CA HIS A 118 -24.95 17.82 3.42
C HIS A 118 -25.26 18.41 4.79
N ARG A 119 -25.08 19.73 4.97
CA ARG A 119 -25.26 20.40 6.28
C ARG A 119 -26.71 20.36 6.80
N GLY A 120 -27.70 20.31 5.92
CA GLY A 120 -29.11 20.34 6.33
C GLY A 120 -29.57 19.03 6.97
N CYS A 121 -29.15 17.88 6.43
CA CYS A 121 -29.59 16.56 6.89
C CYS A 121 -28.49 15.77 7.64
N GLY A 122 -27.21 16.15 7.47
CA GLY A 122 -26.06 15.48 8.06
C GLY A 122 -25.67 14.15 7.41
N TYR A 123 -26.11 13.90 6.18
CA TYR A 123 -25.79 12.67 5.43
C TYR A 123 -25.22 12.98 4.04
N TRP A 124 -24.70 11.94 3.38
CA TRP A 124 -24.29 11.99 1.97
C TRP A 124 -25.50 11.70 1.09
N HIS A 125 -25.77 12.57 0.11
CA HIS A 125 -26.84 12.33 -0.88
C HIS A 125 -26.35 11.53 -2.09
N GLU A 126 -25.05 11.51 -2.31
CA GLU A 126 -24.41 10.80 -3.42
C GLU A 126 -23.41 9.80 -2.88
N ALA A 127 -23.21 8.71 -3.62
CA ALA A 127 -22.15 7.77 -3.32
C ALA A 127 -20.79 8.47 -3.47
N LEU A 128 -19.90 8.24 -2.50
CA LEU A 128 -18.53 8.77 -2.57
C LEU A 128 -17.76 8.05 -3.69
N GLU A 129 -16.88 8.75 -4.39
CA GLU A 129 -16.06 8.19 -5.46
C GLU A 129 -14.58 8.46 -5.22
N CYS A 130 -13.70 7.51 -5.49
CA CYS A 130 -12.26 7.73 -5.32
C CYS A 130 -11.78 9.00 -6.06
N PRO A 131 -11.07 9.94 -5.39
CA PRO A 131 -10.56 11.15 -6.04
C PRO A 131 -9.65 10.91 -7.24
N LEU A 132 -8.98 9.76 -7.28
CA LEU A 132 -8.02 9.41 -8.33
C LEU A 132 -8.65 8.68 -9.51
N CYS A 133 -9.48 7.65 -9.28
CA CYS A 133 -10.02 6.81 -10.34
C CYS A 133 -11.53 6.81 -10.46
N ARG A 134 -12.24 7.61 -9.64
CA ARG A 134 -13.71 7.70 -9.58
C ARG A 134 -14.42 6.38 -9.27
N ALA A 135 -13.71 5.39 -8.73
CA ALA A 135 -14.33 4.15 -8.32
C ALA A 135 -15.29 4.43 -7.15
N THR A 136 -16.57 4.08 -7.32
CA THR A 136 -17.65 4.32 -6.36
C THR A 136 -17.50 3.45 -5.10
N LEU A 137 -17.43 4.10 -3.94
CA LEU A 137 -17.36 3.48 -2.61
C LEU A 137 -18.69 2.84 -2.21
N PRO A 138 -18.67 1.86 -1.28
CA PRO A 138 -19.88 1.35 -0.66
C PRO A 138 -20.71 2.46 -0.04
N TYR A 139 -22.03 2.40 -0.26
CA TYR A 139 -22.96 3.36 0.31
C TYR A 139 -22.96 3.27 1.84
N THR A 140 -22.81 4.43 2.50
CA THR A 140 -22.94 4.53 3.96
C THR A 140 -24.41 4.66 4.32
N THR A 141 -24.98 3.64 4.95
CA THR A 141 -26.38 3.66 5.40
C THR A 141 -26.62 4.70 6.49
N ASP A 142 -27.80 5.34 6.45
CA ASP A 142 -28.25 6.26 7.50
C ASP A 142 -28.74 5.54 8.77
N ALA A 143 -29.03 4.23 8.66
CA ALA A 143 -29.52 3.43 9.76
C ALA A 143 -28.42 3.21 10.82
N THR A 144 -28.77 3.45 12.09
CA THR A 144 -27.93 3.11 13.25
C THR A 144 -28.58 1.99 14.06
N PRO A 145 -27.81 1.01 14.57
CA PRO A 145 -26.36 0.91 14.51
C PRO A 145 -25.81 0.50 13.13
N ARG A 146 -24.74 1.14 12.66
CA ARG A 146 -24.07 0.76 11.41
C ARG A 146 -23.21 -0.48 11.60
N ASN A 147 -23.16 -1.33 10.57
CA ASN A 147 -22.21 -2.43 10.52
C ASN A 147 -20.80 -1.90 10.25
N ILE A 148 -19.79 -2.37 10.99
CA ILE A 148 -18.40 -1.94 10.81
C ILE A 148 -17.86 -2.24 9.40
N CYS A 149 -18.41 -3.24 8.70
CA CYS A 149 -18.06 -3.56 7.32
C CYS A 149 -18.45 -2.46 6.32
N THR A 150 -19.28 -1.48 6.71
CA THR A 150 -19.58 -0.29 5.88
C THR A 150 -18.59 0.86 6.10
N PHE A 151 -17.60 0.69 6.97
CA PHE A 151 -16.58 1.71 7.20
C PHE A 151 -15.74 1.93 5.93
N PRO A 152 -15.67 3.16 5.39
CA PRO A 152 -15.15 3.40 4.05
C PRO A 152 -13.62 3.48 3.97
N PHE A 153 -12.90 3.37 5.08
CA PHE A 153 -11.45 3.55 5.15
C PHE A 153 -10.76 2.32 5.73
N LEU A 154 -9.64 1.91 5.16
CA LEU A 154 -8.81 0.81 5.66
C LEU A 154 -7.38 1.31 5.87
N PRO A 155 -6.72 1.04 7.01
CA PRO A 155 -5.35 1.48 7.24
C PRO A 155 -4.39 0.76 6.28
N ASP A 156 -3.52 1.52 5.61
CA ASP A 156 -2.44 0.95 4.79
C ASP A 156 -1.18 0.75 5.64
N ARG A 157 -1.17 -0.34 6.41
CA ARG A 157 -0.06 -0.65 7.34
C ARG A 157 1.27 -0.89 6.61
N LEU A 158 1.22 -1.36 5.36
CA LEU A 158 2.42 -1.61 4.59
C LEU A 158 3.05 -0.29 4.16
N ALA A 159 2.27 0.61 3.55
CA ALA A 159 2.75 1.94 3.19
C ALA A 159 3.24 2.70 4.44
N ASP A 160 2.50 2.66 5.55
CA ASP A 160 2.89 3.32 6.81
C ASP A 160 4.25 2.84 7.30
N THR A 161 4.49 1.53 7.28
CA THR A 161 5.76 0.93 7.72
C THR A 161 6.91 1.35 6.82
N VAL A 162 6.72 1.33 5.50
CA VAL A 162 7.77 1.70 4.53
C VAL A 162 8.11 3.18 4.66
N ILE A 163 7.10 4.07 4.70
CA ILE A 163 7.28 5.50 4.88
C ILE A 163 8.07 5.79 6.16
N LYS A 164 7.65 5.23 7.30
CA LYS A 164 8.33 5.44 8.59
C LYS A 164 9.77 4.96 8.58
N SER A 165 10.05 3.82 7.97
CA SER A 165 11.41 3.28 7.82
C SER A 165 12.31 4.23 7.01
N HIS A 166 11.81 4.74 5.88
CA HIS A 166 12.56 5.67 5.03
C HIS A 166 12.77 7.02 5.71
N LEU A 167 11.75 7.54 6.40
CA LEU A 167 11.88 8.77 7.17
C LEU A 167 12.87 8.65 8.34
N ALA A 168 12.97 7.47 8.97
CA ALA A 168 13.97 7.22 10.01
C ALA A 168 15.40 7.27 9.43
N VAL A 169 15.60 6.71 8.23
CA VAL A 169 16.87 6.81 7.49
C VAL A 169 17.26 8.28 7.23
N LEU A 170 16.32 9.10 6.75
CA LEU A 170 16.58 10.53 6.51
C LEU A 170 16.90 11.28 7.81
N GLN A 171 16.15 11.00 8.88
CA GLN A 171 16.34 11.60 10.19
C GLN A 171 17.73 11.27 10.76
N ASP A 172 18.12 10.00 10.77
CA ASP A 172 19.42 9.55 11.29
C ASP A 172 20.57 10.23 10.55
N ALA A 173 20.48 10.34 9.21
CA ALA A 173 21.49 11.01 8.41
C ALA A 173 21.58 12.52 8.71
N ALA A 174 20.44 13.20 8.83
CA ALA A 174 20.36 14.63 9.16
C ALA A 174 20.95 14.92 10.55
N ASP A 175 20.58 14.12 11.55
CA ASP A 175 21.01 14.29 12.94
C ASP A 175 22.52 13.99 13.08
N LEU A 176 23.05 13.00 12.36
CA LEU A 176 24.49 12.72 12.32
C LEU A 176 25.29 13.89 11.75
N LYS A 177 24.80 14.56 10.70
CA LYS A 177 25.48 15.76 10.15
C LYS A 177 25.45 16.90 11.16
N ALA A 178 24.31 17.16 11.80
CA ALA A 178 24.18 18.22 12.80
C ALA A 178 25.17 18.05 13.98
N ARG A 179 25.36 16.81 14.46
CA ARG A 179 26.32 16.51 15.54
C ARG A 179 27.77 16.74 15.15
N ARG A 180 28.16 16.43 13.90
CA ARG A 180 29.51 16.68 13.38
C ARG A 180 29.83 18.16 13.28
N THR A 181 28.84 19.00 13.00
CA THR A 181 29.03 20.46 12.97
C THR A 181 29.13 21.05 14.37
N ALA A 182 28.41 20.49 15.34
CA ALA A 182 28.41 20.98 16.72
C ALA A 182 29.67 20.60 17.51
N ASN A 183 30.24 19.41 17.27
CA ASN A 183 31.44 18.95 17.95
C ASN A 183 32.61 18.88 16.98
N CYS A 184 33.60 19.76 17.17
CA CYS A 184 34.94 19.66 16.58
C CYS A 184 35.78 18.50 17.17
N ASP A 185 35.15 17.50 17.82
CA ASP A 185 35.85 16.40 18.47
C ASP A 185 36.01 15.21 17.52
N VAL A 186 37.28 14.96 17.22
CA VAL A 186 37.78 13.86 16.41
C VAL A 186 37.64 12.56 17.22
N GLY A 187 36.56 11.80 16.96
CA GLY A 187 36.60 10.35 17.14
C GLY A 187 35.61 9.75 18.14
N ARG A 188 34.53 9.17 17.60
CA ARG A 188 34.24 7.74 17.74
C ARG A 188 33.09 7.35 16.79
N PRO A 189 33.23 6.26 16.02
CA PRO A 189 32.13 5.77 15.20
C PRO A 189 31.06 5.13 16.10
N HIS A 190 29.87 5.73 16.16
CA HIS A 190 28.68 5.06 16.70
C HIS A 190 27.97 4.31 15.57
N ASN A 191 27.76 3.00 15.77
CA ASN A 191 26.90 2.09 15.01
C ASN A 191 26.76 2.35 13.51
N GLY A 192 27.85 2.10 12.79
CA GLY A 192 27.84 1.36 11.53
C GLY A 192 27.40 2.08 10.25
N ILE A 193 26.41 2.96 10.25
CA ILE A 193 25.90 3.48 8.97
C ILE A 193 26.74 4.67 8.51
N ARG A 194 27.61 4.43 7.53
CA ARG A 194 28.42 5.45 6.87
C ARG A 194 27.74 5.91 5.58
N TRP A 195 27.20 7.12 5.60
CA TRP A 195 26.63 7.78 4.42
C TRP A 195 27.75 8.32 3.52
N LEU A 196 27.65 8.10 2.20
CA LEU A 196 28.48 8.74 1.18
C LEU A 196 27.65 9.80 0.46
N GLY A 197 28.09 11.04 0.54
CA GLY A 197 27.41 12.19 -0.07
C GLY A 197 27.29 13.38 0.89
N GLU A 198 27.27 14.58 0.32
CA GLU A 198 26.83 15.75 1.07
C GLU A 198 25.34 15.58 1.37
N VAL A 199 24.97 15.64 2.65
CA VAL A 199 23.55 15.65 3.04
C VAL A 199 22.96 16.99 2.59
N ASP A 200 22.07 16.94 1.60
CA ASP A 200 21.34 18.09 1.07
C ASP A 200 20.54 18.81 2.18
N GLU A 201 20.31 20.10 2.01
CA GLU A 201 19.38 20.92 2.81
C GLU A 201 17.99 20.27 2.91
N GLN A 202 17.50 19.64 1.84
CA GLN A 202 16.22 18.93 1.86
C GLN A 202 16.22 17.77 2.86
N VAL A 203 17.30 16.98 2.91
CA VAL A 203 17.44 15.89 3.89
C VAL A 203 17.60 16.46 5.30
N LEU A 204 18.31 17.58 5.47
CA LEU A 204 18.45 18.24 6.77
C LEU A 204 17.12 18.72 7.36
N ALA A 205 16.12 19.03 6.53
CA ALA A 205 14.78 19.40 6.98
C ALA A 205 14.01 18.24 7.66
N TRP A 206 14.49 17.00 7.51
CA TRP A 206 13.94 15.79 8.13
C TRP A 206 14.60 15.39 9.46
N GLY A 207 15.59 16.14 9.93
CA GLY A 207 16.21 15.90 11.24
C GLY A 207 15.26 16.11 12.42
N GLN A 208 15.67 15.68 13.61
CA GLN A 208 14.86 15.81 14.83
C GLN A 208 14.52 17.27 15.12
N GLY A 209 13.22 17.55 15.32
CA GLY A 209 12.71 18.89 15.62
C GLY A 209 12.78 19.88 14.45
N LYS A 210 13.09 19.42 13.25
CA LYS A 210 13.04 20.22 12.03
C LYS A 210 11.62 20.31 11.47
N ALA A 211 11.37 21.32 10.64
CA ALA A 211 10.03 21.70 10.21
C ALA A 211 9.30 20.54 9.51
N SER A 212 9.89 19.95 8.47
CA SER A 212 9.26 18.87 7.68
C SER A 212 8.96 17.65 8.56
N ARG A 213 9.90 17.27 9.43
CA ARG A 213 9.70 16.15 10.37
C ARG A 213 8.56 16.41 11.35
N THR A 214 8.59 17.58 12.00
CA THR A 214 7.61 17.97 13.02
C THR A 214 6.20 18.08 12.44
N GLU A 215 6.09 18.67 11.25
CA GLU A 215 4.81 18.79 10.55
C GLU A 215 4.25 17.42 10.16
N TRP A 216 5.08 16.54 9.60
CA TRP A 216 4.66 15.19 9.25
C TRP A 216 4.20 14.39 10.47
N GLU A 217 4.94 14.44 11.58
CA GLU A 217 4.57 13.79 12.85
C GLU A 217 3.25 14.33 13.41
N GLN A 218 3.02 15.65 13.31
CA GLN A 218 1.77 16.26 13.74
C GLN A 218 0.59 15.78 12.87
N ARG A 219 0.78 15.70 11.54
CA ARG A 219 -0.23 15.15 10.62
C ARG A 219 -0.52 13.67 10.89
N GLU A 220 0.51 12.87 11.17
CA GLU A 220 0.40 11.44 11.49
C GLU A 220 -0.40 11.23 12.78
N LYS A 221 -0.05 11.97 13.84
CA LYS A 221 -0.73 11.94 15.14
C LYS A 221 -2.19 12.37 15.02
N ASN A 222 -2.45 13.50 14.36
CA ASN A 222 -3.81 14.02 14.17
C ASN A 222 -4.66 13.03 13.36
N GLY A 223 -4.11 12.52 12.25
CA GLY A 223 -4.78 11.55 11.41
C GLY A 223 -5.13 10.26 12.18
N LYS A 224 -4.22 9.78 13.02
CA LYS A 224 -4.44 8.60 13.84
C LYS A 224 -5.55 8.82 14.86
N ALA A 225 -5.55 9.98 15.54
CA ALA A 225 -6.58 10.32 16.51
C ALA A 225 -7.97 10.43 15.88
N GLU A 226 -8.09 11.15 14.75
CA GLU A 226 -9.38 11.33 14.06
C GLU A 226 -9.92 10.02 13.46
N MET A 227 -9.06 9.20 12.84
CA MET A 227 -9.47 7.91 12.31
C MET A 227 -9.91 6.95 13.42
N ALA A 228 -9.19 6.89 14.55
CA ALA A 228 -9.56 6.04 15.68
C ALA A 228 -10.91 6.49 16.26
N LEU A 229 -11.08 7.79 16.50
CA LEU A 229 -12.34 8.35 17.02
C LEU A 229 -13.52 8.05 16.10
N LEU A 230 -13.36 8.20 14.78
CA LEU A 230 -14.41 7.86 13.83
C LEU A 230 -14.70 6.35 13.81
N PHE A 231 -13.66 5.50 13.78
CA PHE A 231 -13.80 4.04 13.72
C PHE A 231 -14.54 3.49 14.96
N ASP A 232 -14.10 3.91 16.16
CA ASP A 232 -14.63 3.42 17.44
C ASP A 232 -16.12 3.76 17.62
N ASN A 233 -16.57 4.86 17.01
CA ASN A 233 -17.94 5.35 17.14
C ASN A 233 -18.78 5.17 15.85
N TRP A 234 -18.22 4.53 14.81
CA TRP A 234 -18.85 4.43 13.48
C TRP A 234 -20.27 3.85 13.53
N SER A 235 -20.44 2.82 14.35
CA SER A 235 -21.73 2.15 14.53
C SER A 235 -22.79 3.06 15.15
N GLN A 236 -22.41 4.06 15.93
CA GLN A 236 -23.34 4.87 16.72
C GLN A 236 -23.56 6.28 16.17
N TYR A 237 -22.63 6.82 15.38
CA TYR A 237 -22.71 8.19 14.85
C TYR A 237 -24.01 8.45 14.09
N LYS A 238 -24.59 9.63 14.28
CA LYS A 238 -25.79 10.11 13.59
C LYS A 238 -25.46 11.35 12.77
N SER A 239 -26.47 11.90 12.10
CA SER A 239 -26.34 13.12 11.30
C SER A 239 -25.61 14.26 12.01
N LYS A 240 -25.95 14.53 13.27
CA LYS A 240 -25.32 15.59 14.07
C LYS A 240 -23.83 15.34 14.30
N ASP A 241 -23.44 14.09 14.51
CA ASP A 241 -22.04 13.72 14.73
C ASP A 241 -21.22 13.88 13.46
N PHE A 242 -21.79 13.56 12.29
CA PHE A 242 -21.13 13.80 11.00
C PHE A 242 -20.99 15.28 10.67
N ILE A 243 -21.95 16.12 11.04
CA ILE A 243 -21.82 17.59 10.92
C ILE A 243 -20.72 18.09 11.86
N ALA A 244 -20.72 17.65 13.12
CA ALA A 244 -19.69 18.05 14.09
C ALA A 244 -18.28 17.62 13.64
N LEU A 245 -18.15 16.41 13.09
CA LEU A 245 -16.89 15.93 12.51
C LEU A 245 -16.49 16.75 11.29
N LYS A 246 -17.42 17.07 10.39
CA LYS A 246 -17.17 17.95 9.25
C LYS A 246 -16.64 19.33 9.69
N ASP A 247 -17.20 19.90 10.73
CA ASP A 247 -16.78 21.21 11.25
C ASP A 247 -15.40 21.12 11.90
N ARG A 248 -15.15 20.12 12.75
CA ARG A 248 -13.83 19.89 13.34
C ARG A 248 -12.73 19.68 12.29
N LEU A 249 -13.02 18.96 11.22
CA LEU A 249 -12.06 18.69 10.15
C LEU A 249 -11.74 19.92 9.29
N LYS A 250 -12.51 21.02 9.35
CA LYS A 250 -12.17 22.26 8.64
C LYS A 250 -11.01 23.01 9.27
N ASP A 251 -10.88 22.89 10.60
CA ASP A 251 -9.91 23.63 11.41
C ASP A 251 -8.63 22.82 11.69
N ALA A 252 -8.65 21.51 11.41
CA ALA A 252 -7.52 20.58 11.55
C ALA A 252 -6.57 20.64 10.35
#